data_AF-A0A2S2PLM2-F1
#
_entry.id   AF-A0A2S2PLM2-F1
#
_cell.length_a   1.000
_cell.length_b   1.000
_cell.length_c   1.000
_cell.angle_alpha   90.00
_cell.angle_beta   90.00
_cell.angle_gamma   90.00
#
_symmetry.space_group_name_H-M   'P 1'
#
loop_
_entity.id
_entity.type
_entity.pdbx_description
1 polymer ?
#
loop_
_entity_poly.entity_id
_entity_poly.type
_entity_poly.pdbx_seq_one_letter_code
_entity_poly.pdbx_strand_id
1 'polypeptide(L)'
;VTLTTGGNCRIFHVCVTWLDKISLFALEEALEGRTRQIPYNTILALDVVIKHLPSMTYTSVGRSFFSPPDGYCHLLGDDKEVWHGFHQSVIPTQWKMMLNIDVSASSFYKAQPVLDFMFKMLNISVISGQRQTLSIAQRIKFTNGIKGLKVEVTHSGEIRRKYRVIDVTR
;
A
#
# COMPACT_ATOMS: atom_id res chain seq x y z
N VAL A 1 6.52 -1.58 22.67
CA VAL A 1 6.52 -2.75 21.75
C VAL A 1 7.77 -2.68 20.90
N THR A 2 8.62 -3.69 20.98
CA THR A 2 9.90 -3.72 20.25
C THR A 2 9.69 -4.49 18.96
N LEU A 3 9.64 -3.80 17.82
CA LEU A 3 9.55 -4.46 16.52
C LEU A 3 10.96 -4.80 16.04
N THR A 4 11.29 -6.09 15.97
CA THR A 4 12.56 -6.62 15.45
C THR A 4 12.57 -6.55 13.93
N THR A 5 12.58 -5.34 13.38
CA THR A 5 12.95 -5.16 11.97
C THR A 5 14.47 -5.01 11.90
N GLY A 6 15.13 -5.94 11.21
CA GLY A 6 16.60 -6.03 11.14
C GLY A 6 17.24 -4.68 10.80
N GLY A 7 17.98 -4.12 11.76
CA GLY A 7 18.64 -2.83 11.69
C GLY A 7 18.10 -1.83 12.71
N ASN A 8 18.72 -1.81 13.88
CA ASN A 8 18.45 -0.99 15.08
C ASN A 8 17.10 -1.25 15.75
N CYS A 9 17.17 -1.54 17.05
CA CYS A 9 16.01 -1.64 17.93
C CYS A 9 15.22 -0.33 17.88
N ARG A 10 14.00 -0.37 17.33
CA ARG A 10 13.11 0.79 17.36
C ARG A 10 12.37 0.79 18.67
N ILE A 11 12.66 1.78 19.51
CA ILE A 11 11.98 2.00 20.78
C ILE A 11 10.78 2.89 20.51
N PHE A 12 9.59 2.39 20.87
CA PHE A 12 8.34 3.13 20.79
C PHE A 12 7.76 3.31 22.18
N HIS A 13 7.50 4.56 22.56
CA HIS A 13 6.73 4.90 23.76
C HIS A 13 5.26 5.04 23.35
N VAL A 14 4.39 4.20 23.92
CA VAL A 14 2.97 4.14 23.58
C VAL A 14 2.16 4.39 24.84
N CYS A 15 1.25 5.36 24.80
CA CYS A 15 0.28 5.62 25.86
C CYS A 15 -1.12 5.28 25.33
N VAL A 16 -1.90 4.53 26.11
CA VAL A 16 -3.29 4.19 25.79
C VAL A 16 -4.16 4.81 26.87
N THR A 17 -5.04 5.72 26.48
CA THR A 17 -5.98 6.39 27.37
C THR A 17 -7.40 6.09 26.94
N TRP A 18 -8.27 5.78 27.90
CA TRP A 18 -9.70 5.70 27.62
C TRP A 18 -10.21 7.08 27.15
N LEU A 19 -10.96 7.09 26.06
CA LEU A 19 -11.51 8.31 25.46
C LEU A 19 -13.02 8.41 25.67
N ASP A 20 -13.75 7.37 25.24
CA ASP A 20 -15.21 7.38 25.26
C ASP A 20 -15.79 5.96 25.18
N LYS A 21 -17.09 5.82 25.45
CA LYS A 21 -17.89 4.61 25.22
C LYS A 21 -18.79 4.79 24.01
N ILE A 22 -18.64 3.92 23.01
CA ILE A 22 -19.42 3.99 21.77
C ILE A 22 -20.71 3.16 21.93
N SER A 23 -21.86 3.78 21.66
CA SER A 23 -23.18 3.14 21.75
C SER A 23 -23.65 2.64 20.39
N LEU A 24 -23.76 1.31 20.24
CA LEU A 24 -24.41 0.68 19.08
C LEU A 24 -25.93 0.84 19.14
N PHE A 25 -26.51 0.89 20.34
CA PHE A 25 -27.94 1.12 20.54
C PHE A 25 -28.38 2.49 19.99
N ALA A 26 -27.57 3.53 20.19
CA ALA A 26 -27.86 4.86 19.62
C ALA A 26 -27.85 4.84 18.08
N LEU A 27 -27.08 3.95 17.46
CA LEU A 27 -27.09 3.77 16.01
C LEU A 27 -28.36 3.04 15.56
N GLU A 28 -28.78 1.99 16.28
CA GLU A 28 -30.03 1.27 16.04
C GLU A 28 -31.25 2.20 16.12
N GLU A 29 -31.36 2.99 17.20
CA GLU A 29 -32.38 4.04 17.35
C GLU A 29 -32.40 5.04 16.18
N ALA A 30 -31.23 5.43 15.67
CA ALA A 30 -31.11 6.34 14.55
C ALA A 30 -31.53 5.69 13.21
N LEU A 31 -31.18 4.43 12.99
CA LEU A 31 -31.55 3.68 11.77
C LEU A 31 -33.05 3.38 11.71
N GLU A 32 -33.69 3.17 12.85
CA GLU A 32 -35.15 2.98 12.95
C GLU A 32 -35.94 4.30 12.94
N GLY A 33 -35.26 5.43 12.76
CA GLY A 33 -35.88 6.75 12.68
C GLY A 33 -36.37 7.33 14.00
N ARG A 34 -36.06 6.69 15.14
CA ARG A 34 -36.40 7.19 16.48
C ARG A 34 -35.54 8.39 16.87
N THR A 35 -34.33 8.48 16.32
CA THR A 35 -33.43 9.64 16.47
C THR A 35 -33.08 10.23 15.10
N ARG A 36 -33.07 11.56 14.99
CA ARG A 36 -32.72 12.25 13.72
C ARG A 36 -31.23 12.21 13.38
N GLN A 37 -30.37 12.18 14.40
CA GLN A 37 -28.92 12.27 14.22
C GLN A 37 -28.30 10.88 14.20
N ILE A 38 -27.55 10.58 13.14
CA ILE A 38 -26.79 9.34 13.03
C ILE A 38 -25.47 9.50 13.80
N PRO A 39 -25.15 8.61 14.76
CA PRO A 39 -23.94 8.74 15.58
C PRO A 39 -22.68 8.39 14.77
N TYR A 40 -21.97 9.42 14.31
CA TYR A 40 -20.80 9.27 13.44
C TYR A 40 -19.67 8.43 14.05
N ASN A 41 -19.37 8.61 15.34
CA ASN A 41 -18.34 7.84 16.04
C ASN A 41 -18.64 6.34 16.03
N THR A 42 -19.93 5.97 16.08
CA THR A 42 -20.35 4.56 15.98
C THR A 42 -20.10 4.00 14.58
N ILE A 43 -20.40 4.77 13.53
CA ILE A 43 -20.08 4.37 12.15
C ILE A 43 -18.57 4.21 11.96
N LEU A 44 -17.78 5.16 12.46
CA LEU A 44 -16.33 5.11 12.36
C LEU A 44 -15.76 3.89 13.09
N ALA A 45 -16.29 3.54 14.26
CA ALA A 45 -15.89 2.34 14.99
C ALA A 45 -16.17 1.07 14.18
N LEU A 46 -17.35 0.97 13.57
CA LEU A 46 -17.70 -0.15 12.69
C LEU A 46 -16.78 -0.23 11.47
N ASP A 47 -16.47 0.92 10.83
CA ASP A 47 -15.52 0.99 9.73
C ASP A 47 -14.13 0.49 10.14
N VAL A 48 -13.64 0.88 11.32
CA VAL A 48 -12.37 0.40 11.87
C VAL A 48 -12.36 -1.10 12.13
N VAL A 49 -13.44 -1.64 12.72
CA VAL A 49 -13.57 -3.09 12.98
C VAL A 49 -13.53 -3.87 11.66
N ILE A 50 -14.34 -3.47 10.67
CA ILE A 50 -14.47 -4.23 9.43
C ILE A 50 -13.19 -4.12 8.59
N LYS A 51 -12.50 -2.97 8.58
CA LYS A 51 -11.25 -2.80 7.84
C LYS A 51 -10.01 -3.35 8.52
N HIS A 52 -10.10 -3.80 9.78
CA HIS A 52 -8.94 -4.19 10.57
C HIS A 52 -8.13 -5.32 9.90
N LEU A 53 -8.78 -6.43 9.57
CA LEU A 53 -8.12 -7.57 8.94
C LEU A 53 -7.59 -7.22 7.54
N PRO A 54 -8.39 -6.63 6.61
CA PRO A 54 -7.88 -6.23 5.31
C PRO A 54 -6.68 -5.27 5.35
N SER A 55 -6.64 -4.36 6.34
CA SER A 55 -5.51 -3.43 6.50
C SER A 55 -4.22 -4.10 6.95
N MET A 56 -4.32 -5.28 7.57
CA MET A 56 -3.18 -6.09 8.00
C MET A 56 -2.72 -7.07 6.92
N THR A 57 -3.62 -7.52 6.04
CA THR A 57 -3.35 -8.57 5.05
C THR A 57 -3.07 -8.05 3.65
N TYR A 58 -3.66 -6.89 3.27
CA TYR A 58 -3.56 -6.31 1.93
C TYR A 58 -2.83 -4.98 1.94
N THR A 59 -2.47 -4.51 0.74
CA THR A 59 -1.98 -3.13 0.57
C THR A 59 -3.17 -2.18 0.54
N SER A 60 -3.31 -1.36 1.57
CA SER A 60 -4.38 -0.36 1.68
C SER A 60 -4.03 0.90 0.88
N VAL A 61 -4.94 1.33 0.00
CA VAL A 61 -4.89 2.60 -0.72
C VAL A 61 -6.27 3.27 -0.63
N GLY A 62 -6.35 4.34 0.16
CA GLY A 62 -7.64 4.99 0.44
C GLY A 62 -8.60 4.06 1.17
N ARG A 63 -9.75 3.75 0.55
CA ARG A 63 -10.77 2.81 1.04
C ARG A 63 -10.74 1.46 0.32
N SER A 64 -9.68 1.20 -0.43
CA SER A 64 -9.53 -0.02 -1.22
C SER A 64 -8.32 -0.83 -0.75
N PHE A 65 -8.39 -2.14 -0.97
CA PHE A 65 -7.41 -3.12 -0.55
C PHE A 65 -6.95 -3.95 -1.74
N PHE A 66 -5.64 -4.04 -1.96
CA PHE A 66 -5.06 -4.67 -3.14
C PHE A 66 -4.05 -5.77 -2.76
N SER A 67 -3.99 -6.81 -3.61
CA SER A 67 -3.00 -7.88 -3.51
C SER A 67 -2.17 -7.96 -4.80
N PRO A 68 -0.90 -8.40 -4.70
CA PRO A 68 -0.13 -8.72 -5.89
C PRO A 68 -0.84 -9.79 -6.73
N PRO A 69 -0.71 -9.77 -8.06
CA PRO A 69 -1.30 -10.77 -8.93
C PRO A 69 -0.72 -12.17 -8.63
N ASP A 70 -1.58 -13.20 -8.62
CA ASP A 70 -1.18 -14.60 -8.49
C ASP A 70 -1.18 -15.26 -9.87
N GLY A 71 0.00 -15.67 -10.35
CA GLY A 71 0.21 -16.33 -11.65
C GLY A 71 0.05 -15.45 -12.91
N TYR A 72 -0.85 -14.47 -12.93
CA TYR A 72 -1.15 -13.64 -14.12
C TYR A 72 -0.71 -12.18 -13.95
N CYS A 73 0.41 -11.81 -14.59
CA CYS A 73 0.91 -10.43 -14.59
C CYS A 73 0.41 -9.67 -15.82
N HIS A 74 -0.51 -8.72 -15.63
CA HIS A 74 -0.89 -7.74 -16.65
C HIS A 74 0.05 -6.54 -16.59
N LEU A 75 1.06 -6.52 -17.46
CA LEU A 75 1.98 -5.40 -17.59
C LEU A 75 1.29 -4.22 -18.27
N LEU A 76 1.31 -3.05 -17.63
CA LEU A 76 0.74 -1.80 -18.15
C LEU A 76 1.77 -0.95 -18.91
N GLY A 77 3.00 -1.44 -19.07
CA GLY A 77 4.16 -0.64 -19.48
C GLY A 77 4.84 0.06 -18.29
N ASP A 78 6.01 0.65 -18.53
CA ASP A 78 6.84 1.33 -17.51
C ASP A 78 7.06 0.51 -16.22
N ASP A 79 7.18 -0.80 -16.37
CA ASP A 79 7.37 -1.74 -15.25
C ASP A 79 6.29 -1.66 -14.17
N LYS A 80 5.08 -1.26 -14.58
CA LYS A 80 3.88 -1.32 -13.76
C LYS A 80 3.04 -2.53 -14.12
N GLU A 81 2.37 -3.06 -13.12
CA GLU A 81 1.42 -4.16 -13.24
C GLU A 81 0.09 -3.80 -12.60
N VAL A 82 -0.98 -4.44 -13.05
CA VAL A 82 -2.30 -4.31 -12.44
C VAL A 82 -2.35 -5.16 -11.18
N TRP A 83 -2.72 -4.55 -10.07
CA TRP A 83 -3.16 -5.28 -8.88
C TRP A 83 -4.67 -5.17 -8.78
N HIS A 84 -5.31 -6.31 -8.58
CA HIS A 84 -6.73 -6.40 -8.29
C HIS A 84 -6.97 -6.28 -6.79
N GLY A 85 -8.17 -5.85 -6.46
CA GLY A 85 -8.56 -5.56 -5.10
C GLY A 85 -10.05 -5.27 -5.01
N PHE A 86 -10.45 -4.70 -3.89
CA PHE A 86 -11.82 -4.29 -3.65
C PHE A 86 -11.87 -2.96 -2.92
N HIS A 87 -12.86 -2.15 -3.25
CA HIS A 87 -13.31 -1.02 -2.46
C HIS A 87 -14.20 -1.52 -1.33
N GLN A 88 -14.08 -0.91 -0.15
CA GLN A 88 -14.94 -1.20 1.00
C GLN A 88 -15.35 0.08 1.71
N SER A 89 -16.65 0.23 2.00
CA SER A 89 -17.14 1.28 2.90
C SER A 89 -18.37 0.85 3.70
N VAL A 90 -18.48 1.35 4.92
CA VAL A 90 -19.63 1.14 5.81
C VAL A 90 -20.56 2.34 5.70
N ILE A 91 -21.82 2.11 5.35
CA ILE A 91 -22.78 3.18 5.01
C ILE A 91 -24.08 2.99 5.81
N PRO A 92 -24.57 4.02 6.53
CA PRO A 92 -25.89 3.98 7.11
C PRO A 92 -26.97 4.09 6.03
N THR A 93 -28.01 3.27 6.11
CA THR A 93 -29.20 3.37 5.24
C THR A 93 -30.46 3.52 6.09
N GLN A 94 -31.62 3.72 5.46
CA GLN A 94 -32.90 3.83 6.16
C GLN A 94 -33.35 2.54 6.87
N TRP A 95 -32.64 1.42 6.70
CA TRP A 95 -33.01 0.15 7.30
C TRP A 95 -31.90 -0.43 8.17
N LYS A 96 -30.70 -0.62 7.59
CA LYS A 96 -29.55 -1.22 8.27
C LYS A 96 -28.25 -0.54 7.87
N MET A 97 -27.19 -0.79 8.63
CA MET A 97 -25.84 -0.55 8.13
C MET A 97 -25.57 -1.49 6.95
N MET A 98 -25.02 -0.94 5.89
CA MET A 98 -24.64 -1.68 4.69
C MET A 98 -23.14 -1.65 4.52
N LEU A 99 -22.58 -2.77 4.07
CA LEU A 99 -21.22 -2.87 3.60
C LEU A 99 -21.24 -2.72 2.08
N ASN A 100 -20.76 -1.57 1.59
CA ASN A 100 -20.61 -1.32 0.17
C ASN A 100 -19.26 -1.89 -0.30
N ILE A 101 -19.32 -2.88 -1.20
CA ILE A 101 -18.15 -3.55 -1.77
C ILE A 101 -18.22 -3.42 -3.29
N ASP A 102 -17.11 -3.03 -3.89
CA ASP A 102 -16.94 -3.04 -5.34
C ASP A 102 -15.57 -3.58 -5.73
N VAL A 103 -15.48 -4.20 -6.91
CA VAL A 103 -14.19 -4.66 -7.45
C VAL A 103 -13.35 -3.44 -7.81
N SER A 104 -12.04 -3.52 -7.59
CA SER A 104 -11.12 -2.44 -7.92
C SER A 104 -9.86 -2.99 -8.58
N ALA A 105 -9.26 -2.19 -9.45
CA ALA A 105 -7.96 -2.46 -10.05
C ALA A 105 -7.13 -1.18 -10.04
N SER A 106 -5.85 -1.28 -9.69
CA SER A 106 -4.94 -0.14 -9.70
C SER A 106 -3.54 -0.56 -10.15
N SER A 107 -2.76 0.40 -10.66
CA SER A 107 -1.40 0.16 -11.15
C SER A 107 -0.38 0.23 -10.01
N PHE A 108 0.46 -0.78 -9.88
CA PHE A 108 1.57 -0.82 -8.93
C PHE A 108 2.88 -1.06 -9.66
N TYR A 109 3.99 -0.59 -9.09
CA TYR A 109 5.32 -0.98 -9.58
C TYR A 109 5.57 -2.46 -9.33
N LYS A 110 6.02 -3.16 -10.36
CA LYS A 110 6.40 -4.56 -10.25
C LYS A 110 7.56 -4.73 -9.28
N ALA A 111 7.43 -5.66 -8.33
CA ALA A 111 8.56 -6.07 -7.49
C ALA A 111 9.58 -6.84 -8.34
N GLN A 112 10.76 -6.25 -8.57
CA GLN A 112 11.82 -6.84 -9.39
C GLN A 112 13.19 -6.25 -9.05
N PRO A 113 14.30 -6.88 -9.50
CA PRO A 113 15.63 -6.30 -9.37
C PRO A 113 15.74 -4.92 -10.01
N VAL A 114 16.42 -4.00 -9.33
CA VAL A 114 16.64 -2.63 -9.83
C VAL A 114 17.37 -2.61 -11.19
N LEU A 115 18.26 -3.59 -11.41
CA LEU A 115 18.96 -3.75 -12.68
C LEU A 115 18.00 -4.12 -13.82
N ASP A 116 17.06 -5.05 -13.59
CA ASP A 116 16.08 -5.45 -14.60
C ASP A 116 15.14 -4.29 -14.94
N PHE A 117 14.69 -3.56 -13.92
CA PHE A 117 13.91 -2.32 -14.07
C PHE A 117 14.69 -1.29 -14.91
N MET A 118 15.99 -1.09 -14.62
CA MET A 118 16.85 -0.18 -15.37
C MET A 118 16.99 -0.61 -16.84
N PHE A 119 17.30 -1.89 -17.10
CA PHE A 119 17.51 -2.38 -18.46
C PHE A 119 16.24 -2.27 -19.31
N LYS A 120 15.07 -2.59 -18.75
CA LYS A 120 13.78 -2.41 -19.43
C LYS A 120 13.48 -0.95 -19.70
N MET A 121 13.60 -0.08 -18.69
CA MET A 121 13.33 1.35 -18.84
C MET A 121 14.22 2.02 -19.89
N LEU A 122 15.49 1.60 -19.97
CA LEU A 122 16.48 2.13 -20.91
C LEU A 122 16.51 1.40 -22.26
N ASN A 123 15.73 0.33 -22.42
CA ASN A 123 15.74 -0.57 -23.57
C ASN A 123 17.16 -1.08 -23.92
N ILE A 124 17.92 -1.46 -22.89
CA ILE A 124 19.28 -1.98 -23.03
C ILE A 124 19.20 -3.50 -23.09
N SER A 125 19.65 -4.10 -24.19
CA SER A 125 19.92 -5.53 -24.25
C SER A 125 21.26 -5.83 -23.57
N VAL A 126 21.26 -6.75 -22.61
CA VAL A 126 22.49 -7.22 -21.98
C VAL A 126 23.27 -8.06 -22.99
N ILE A 127 24.14 -7.43 -23.77
CA ILE A 127 25.10 -8.17 -24.58
C ILE A 127 26.24 -8.57 -23.64
N SER A 128 26.34 -9.88 -23.37
CA SER A 128 27.37 -10.47 -22.52
C SER A 128 28.77 -9.97 -22.89
N GLY A 129 29.45 -9.32 -21.95
CA GLY A 129 30.88 -8.96 -22.07
C GLY A 129 31.21 -7.47 -22.20
N GLN A 130 30.24 -6.59 -22.43
CA GLN A 130 30.51 -5.15 -22.57
C GLN A 130 30.11 -4.36 -21.31
N ARG A 131 31.10 -3.89 -20.54
CA ARG A 131 30.87 -2.90 -19.47
C ARG A 131 30.59 -1.54 -20.12
N GLN A 132 29.32 -1.16 -20.23
CA GLN A 132 28.93 0.16 -20.72
C GLN A 132 28.51 1.05 -19.55
N THR A 133 29.08 2.25 -19.47
CA THR A 133 28.60 3.31 -18.58
C THR A 133 27.35 3.95 -19.16
N LEU A 134 26.38 4.29 -18.32
CA LEU A 134 25.17 5.01 -18.77
C LEU A 134 25.53 6.38 -19.35
N SER A 135 24.92 6.74 -20.48
CA SER A 135 25.00 8.11 -21.00
C SER A 135 24.29 9.08 -20.07
N ILE A 136 24.58 10.38 -20.21
CA ILE A 136 23.91 11.43 -19.42
C ILE A 136 22.39 11.35 -19.58
N ALA A 137 21.89 11.15 -20.82
CA ALA A 137 20.47 11.04 -21.11
C ALA A 137 19.84 9.79 -20.46
N GLN A 138 20.51 8.64 -20.54
CA GLN A 138 20.05 7.40 -19.90
C GLN A 138 19.96 7.55 -18.38
N ARG A 139 20.99 8.14 -17.76
CA ARG A 139 20.98 8.40 -16.31
C ARG A 139 19.85 9.33 -15.90
N ILE A 140 19.60 10.42 -16.62
CA ILE A 140 18.48 11.33 -16.32
C ILE A 140 17.15 10.59 -16.44
N LYS A 141 16.94 9.82 -17.52
CA LYS A 141 15.74 9.02 -17.73
C LYS A 141 15.52 8.04 -16.57
N PHE A 142 16.55 7.28 -16.22
CA PHE A 142 16.48 6.32 -15.11
C PHE A 142 16.21 7.01 -13.77
N THR A 143 16.90 8.12 -13.48
CA THR A 143 16.71 8.92 -12.27
C THR A 143 15.25 9.34 -12.11
N ASN A 144 14.62 9.85 -13.18
CA ASN A 144 13.23 10.27 -13.15
C ASN A 144 12.26 9.10 -12.90
N GLY A 145 12.59 7.88 -13.35
CA GLY A 145 11.76 6.70 -13.14
C GLY A 145 11.87 6.10 -11.74
N ILE A 146 13.08 6.10 -11.16
CA ILE A 146 13.34 5.41 -9.88
C ILE A 146 13.22 6.33 -8.66
N LYS A 147 13.40 7.65 -8.84
CA LYS A 147 13.37 8.60 -7.73
C LYS A 147 12.03 8.56 -7.01
N GLY A 148 12.09 8.49 -5.68
CA GLY A 148 10.93 8.40 -4.82
C GLY A 148 10.41 6.98 -4.58
N LEU A 149 10.85 5.98 -5.35
CA LEU A 149 10.51 4.57 -5.12
C LEU A 149 11.25 4.00 -3.92
N LYS A 150 10.65 2.98 -3.28
CA LYS A 150 11.28 2.21 -2.22
C LYS A 150 12.00 1.00 -2.82
N VAL A 151 13.25 0.81 -2.44
CA VAL A 151 14.08 -0.35 -2.83
C VAL A 151 14.51 -1.12 -1.59
N GLU A 152 14.75 -2.42 -1.73
CA GLU A 152 15.32 -3.26 -0.70
C GLU A 152 16.70 -3.77 -1.10
N VAL A 153 17.60 -3.87 -0.11
CA VAL A 153 18.94 -4.42 -0.35
C VAL A 153 18.94 -5.93 -0.16
N THR A 154 19.69 -6.64 -1.02
CA THR A 154 19.77 -8.12 -1.01
C THR A 154 21.13 -8.65 -0.56
N HIS A 155 22.14 -7.78 -0.38
CA HIS A 155 23.50 -8.20 -0.02
C HIS A 155 23.68 -8.53 1.48
N SER A 156 22.72 -8.19 2.33
CA SER A 156 22.83 -8.28 3.81
C SER A 156 22.21 -9.56 4.39
N GLY A 157 22.15 -10.66 3.62
CA GLY A 157 21.58 -11.94 4.06
C GLY A 157 20.12 -11.80 4.50
N GLU A 158 19.81 -12.16 5.75
CA GLU A 158 18.46 -12.07 6.33
C GLU A 158 17.98 -10.63 6.53
N ILE A 159 18.89 -9.66 6.59
CA ILE A 159 18.55 -8.26 6.85
C ILE A 159 18.16 -7.57 5.52
N ARG A 160 16.86 -7.45 5.28
CA ARG A 160 16.28 -6.75 4.12
C ARG A 160 15.95 -5.29 4.42
N ARG A 161 16.98 -4.43 4.51
CA ARG A 161 16.77 -2.98 4.72
C ARG A 161 16.09 -2.35 3.51
N LYS A 162 15.13 -1.46 3.77
CA LYS A 162 14.40 -0.70 2.75
C LYS A 162 14.81 0.77 2.77
N TYR A 163 15.02 1.35 1.59
CA TYR A 163 15.40 2.76 1.40
C TYR A 163 14.49 3.42 0.38
N ARG A 164 14.30 4.73 0.50
CA ARG A 164 13.67 5.53 -0.55
C ARG A 164 14.77 6.14 -1.42
N VAL A 165 14.70 5.93 -2.72
CA VAL A 165 15.69 6.48 -3.66
C VAL A 165 15.50 7.99 -3.75
N ILE A 166 16.56 8.74 -3.42
CA ILE A 166 16.57 10.21 -3.47
C ILE A 166 17.15 10.74 -4.78
N ASP A 167 18.16 10.04 -5.31
CA ASP A 167 18.86 10.41 -6.54
C ASP A 167 19.71 9.23 -7.05
N VAL A 168 20.28 9.39 -8.24
CA VAL A 168 21.25 8.46 -8.85
C VAL A 168 22.60 9.16 -9.01
N THR A 169 23.67 8.50 -8.56
CA THR A 169 25.03 9.07 -8.60
C THR A 169 25.55 9.27 -10.02
N ARG A 170 26.56 10.14 -10.15
CA ARG A 170 27.29 10.35 -11.40
C ARG A 170 28.20 9.18 -11.74
#